data_AF-A0A7Y3FT00-F1
#
_entry.id   AF-A0A7Y3FT00-F1
#
_cell.length_a   1.000
_cell.length_b   1.000
_cell.length_c   1.000
_cell.angle_alpha   90.00
_cell.angle_beta   90.00
_cell.angle_gamma   90.00
#
_symmetry.space_group_name_H-M   'P 1'
#
loop_
_entity.id
_entity.type
_entity.pdbx_description
1 polymer ?
#
loop_
_entity_poly.entity_id
_entity_poly.type
_entity_poly.pdbx_seq_one_letter_code
_entity_poly.pdbx_strand_id
1 'polypeptide(L)' 'MLAVLKKEIHTFFSSPIGYLVIAIFLILNGLFIWVFKGDFNIPDSGFADLSPFFIFTPWVLLFLIPAVT' A
#
# COMPACT_ATOMS: atom_id res chain seq x y z
N MET A 1 17.52 -5.31 20.81
CA MET A 1 16.39 -4.90 19.92
C MET A 1 16.81 -4.77 18.46
N LEU A 2 17.91 -4.07 18.15
CA LEU A 2 18.38 -3.87 16.77
C LEU A 2 18.64 -5.19 16.00
N ALA A 3 19.18 -6.22 16.67
CA ALA A 3 19.36 -7.55 16.08
C ALA A 3 18.04 -8.24 15.69
N VAL A 4 16.98 -8.05 16.48
CA VAL A 4 15.65 -8.61 16.20
C VAL A 4 15.02 -7.90 15.00
N LEU A 5 15.04 -6.57 14.99
CA LEU A 5 14.56 -5.77 13.85
C LEU A 5 15.22 -6.21 12.54
N LYS A 6 16.55 -6.36 12.54
CA LYS A 6 17.31 -6.81 11.36
C LYS A 6 16.90 -8.20 10.90
N LYS A 7 16.68 -9.14 11.84
CA LYS A 7 16.21 -10.49 11.54
C LYS A 7 14.83 -10.47 10.88
N GLU A 8 13.88 -9.74 11.44
CA GLU A 8 12.50 -9.68 10.92
C GLU A 8 12.45 -9.05 9.52
N ILE A 9 13.14 -7.92 9.31
CA ILE A 9 13.23 -7.28 7.98
C ILE A 9 13.83 -8.26 6.96
N HIS A 10 14.95 -8.90 7.29
CA HIS A 10 15.59 -9.84 6.38
C HIS A 10 14.71 -11.06 6.09
N THR A 11 13.97 -11.55 7.09
CA THR A 11 13.06 -12.70 6.93
C THR A 11 11.92 -12.34 5.98
N PHE A 12 11.31 -11.16 6.15
CA PHE A 12 10.25 -10.69 5.25
C PHE A 12 10.73 -10.54 3.80
N PHE A 13 11.88 -9.89 3.59
CA PHE A 13 12.45 -9.68 2.25
C PHE A 13 13.18 -10.89 1.66
N SER A 14 13.36 -11.98 2.42
CA SER A 14 13.85 -13.25 1.85
C SER A 14 12.78 -14.01 1.06
N SER A 15 11.50 -13.66 1.24
CA SER A 15 10.37 -14.28 0.56
C SER A 15 9.93 -13.47 -0.67
N PRO A 16 9.67 -14.11 -1.82
CA PRO A 16 9.07 -13.45 -2.99
C PRO A 16 7.71 -12.78 -2.68
N ILE A 17 6.98 -13.29 -1.68
CA ILE A 17 5.66 -12.79 -1.29
C ILE A 17 5.73 -11.33 -0.81
N GLY A 18 6.80 -10.96 -0.09
CA GLY A 18 6.94 -9.60 0.46
C GLY A 18 7.05 -8.55 -0.65
N TYR A 19 7.82 -8.85 -1.69
CA TYR A 19 7.93 -7.97 -2.86
C TYR A 19 6.62 -7.88 -3.65
N LEU A 20 5.90 -9.00 -3.79
CA LEU A 20 4.61 -9.04 -4.48
C LEU A 20 3.58 -8.16 -3.77
N VAL A 21 3.49 -8.26 -2.44
CA VAL A 21 2.59 -7.43 -1.63
C VAL A 21 2.92 -5.94 -1.77
N ILE A 22 4.19 -5.57 -1.72
CA ILE A 22 4.62 -4.17 -1.93
C ILE A 22 4.26 -3.70 -3.34
N ALA A 23 4.53 -4.49 -4.37
CA ALA A 23 4.22 -4.13 -5.74
C ALA A 23 2.72 -3.92 -5.96
N ILE A 24 1.89 -4.84 -5.47
CA ILE A 24 0.42 -4.73 -5.59
C ILE A 24 -0.09 -3.52 -4.81
N PHE A 25 0.41 -3.30 -3.59
CA PHE A 25 0.04 -2.15 -2.78
C PHE A 25 0.31 -0.83 -3.53
N LEU A 26 1.50 -0.70 -4.12
CA LEU A 26 1.91 0.50 -4.85
C LEU A 26 1.11 0.68 -6.14
N ILE A 27 0.88 -0.39 -6.91
CA ILE A 27 0.12 -0.33 -8.16
C ILE A 27 -1.33 0.05 -7.88
N LEU A 28 -2.00 -0.58 -6.92
CA LEU A 28 -3.40 -0.29 -6.60
C LEU A 28 -3.57 1.14 -6.10
N ASN A 29 -2.80 1.55 -5.09
CA ASN A 29 -2.90 2.92 -4.58
C ASN A 29 -2.47 3.95 -5.62
N GLY A 30 -1.39 3.67 -6.37
CA GLY A 30 -0.92 4.55 -7.45
C GLY A 30 -1.99 4.78 -8.51
N LEU A 31 -2.61 3.71 -9.01
CA LEU A 31 -3.62 3.82 -10.07
C LEU A 31 -4.91 4.50 -9.60
N PHE A 32 -5.47 4.09 -8.45
CA PHE A 32 -6.74 4.64 -7.98
C PHE A 32 -6.66 6.09 -7.51
N ILE A 33 -5.52 6.50 -6.96
CA ILE A 33 -5.36 7.83 -6.37
C ILE A 33 -4.90 8.85 -7.41
N TRP A 34 -4.13 8.43 -8.41
CA TRP A 34 -3.47 9.35 -9.35
C TRP A 34 -3.87 9.19 -10.81
N VAL A 35 -4.36 8.03 -11.26
CA VAL A 35 -4.56 7.73 -12.69
C VAL A 35 -6.03 7.61 -13.07
N PHE A 36 -6.80 6.82 -12.31
CA PHE A 36 -8.21 6.60 -12.62
C PHE A 36 -9.05 7.78 -12.17
N LYS A 37 -9.94 8.25 -13.04
CA LYS A 37 -10.90 9.31 -12.73
C LYS A 37 -11.99 8.76 -11.81
N GLY A 38 -12.35 9.51 -10.77
CA GLY A 38 -13.41 9.16 -9.83
C GLY A 38 -13.22 9.86 -8.49
N ASP A 39 -14.07 9.53 -7.51
CA ASP A 39 -14.13 10.19 -6.20
C ASP A 39 -12.83 10.05 -5.38
N PHE A 40 -11.99 9.05 -5.71
CA PHE A 40 -10.72 8.81 -5.02
C PHE A 40 -9.50 9.45 -5.68
N ASN A 41 -9.67 10.07 -6.86
CA ASN A 41 -8.56 10.71 -7.57
C ASN A 41 -8.24 12.07 -6.95
N ILE A 42 -7.02 12.24 -6.44
CA ILE A 42 -6.62 13.48 -5.75
C ILE A 42 -6.59 14.68 -6.72
N PRO A 43 -5.99 14.58 -7.92
CA PRO A 43 -6.04 15.67 -8.90
C PRO A 43 -7.46 16.11 -9.28
N ASP A 44 -8.41 15.17 -9.35
CA ASP A 44 -9.79 15.45 -9.77
C ASP A 44 -10.74 15.80 -8.59
N SER A 45 -10.30 15.67 -7.33
CA SER A 45 -11.16 15.84 -6.13
C SER A 45 -11.60 17.28 -5.88
N GLY A 46 -10.98 18.26 -6.54
CA GLY A 46 -11.22 19.69 -6.33
C GLY A 46 -10.55 20.29 -5.09
N PHE A 47 -9.92 19.47 -4.24
CA PHE A 47 -9.21 19.89 -3.03
C PHE A 47 -7.81 19.25 -2.96
N ALA A 48 -6.81 20.04 -2.58
CA ALA A 48 -5.43 19.58 -2.45
C ALA A 48 -5.19 18.89 -1.10
N ASP A 49 -5.86 17.76 -0.85
CA ASP A 49 -5.72 16.97 0.36
C ASP A 49 -5.55 15.46 0.07
N LEU A 50 -5.13 14.72 1.11
CA LEU A 50 -4.87 13.29 1.03
C LEU A 50 -6.03 12.44 1.58
N SER A 51 -7.21 13.01 1.80
CA SER A 51 -8.36 12.26 2.33
C SER A 51 -8.69 11.02 1.49
N PRO A 52 -8.65 11.08 0.14
CA PRO A 52 -8.85 9.89 -0.69
C PRO A 52 -7.87 8.75 -0.38
N PHE A 53 -6.60 9.07 -0.14
CA PHE A 53 -5.58 8.09 0.24
C PHE A 53 -5.94 7.43 1.57
N PHE A 54 -6.28 8.20 2.60
CA PHE A 54 -6.56 7.64 3.93
C PHE A 54 -7.88 6.87 4.00
N ILE A 55 -8.82 7.12 3.10
CA ILE A 55 -10.07 6.35 3.01
C ILE A 55 -9.85 5.05 2.23
N PHE A 56 -9.11 5.08 1.12
CA PHE A 56 -8.94 3.93 0.24
C PHE A 56 -7.87 2.94 0.71
N THR A 57 -6.69 3.45 1.12
CA THR A 57 -5.52 2.63 1.47
C THR A 57 -5.79 1.58 2.56
N PRO A 58 -6.58 1.86 3.64
CA PRO A 58 -6.89 0.86 4.65
C PRO A 58 -7.59 -0.38 4.11
N TRP A 59 -8.45 -0.26 3.09
CA TRP A 59 -9.10 -1.40 2.46
C TRP A 59 -8.11 -2.28 1.72
N VAL A 60 -7.16 -1.65 1.01
CA VAL A 60 -6.07 -2.37 0.32
C VAL A 60 -5.21 -3.10 1.34
N LEU A 61 -4.85 -2.46 2.44
CA LEU A 61 -4.07 -3.09 3.52
C LEU A 61 -4.85 -4.23 4.20
N LEU A 62 -6.15 -4.06 4.45
CA LEU A 62 -6.99 -5.10 5.04
C LEU A 62 -6.99 -6.37 4.18
N PHE A 63 -6.98 -6.21 2.85
CA PHE A 63 -6.89 -7.34 1.92
C PHE A 63 -5.47 -7.95 1.85
N LEU A 64 -4.42 -7.12 1.83
CA LEU A 64 -3.05 -7.59 1.61
C LEU A 64 -2.35 -8.13 2.86
N ILE A 65 -2.63 -7.58 4.04
CA ILE A 65 -1.98 -8.00 5.29
C ILE A 65 -2.19 -9.51 5.57
N PRO A 66 -3.40 -10.08 5.44
CA PRO A 66 -3.61 -11.51 5.63
C PRO A 66 -2.85 -12.41 4.64
N ALA A 67 -2.46 -11.88 3.47
CA ALA A 67 -1.67 -12.61 2.48
C ALA A 67 -0.18 -12.66 2.84
N VAL A 68 0.26 -11.85 3.80
CA VAL A 68 1.60 -11.89 4.39
C VAL A 68 1.59 -12.92 5.52
N THR A 69 2.03 -14.14 5.23
CA THR A 69 2.25 -15.22 6.20
C THR A 69 3.61 -15.86 5.99
#